data_AF-A0A956ANR1-F1
#
_entry.id   AF-A0A956ANR1-F1
#
_cell.length_a   1.000
_cell.length_b   1.000
_cell.length_c   1.000
_cell.angle_alpha   90.00
_cell.angle_beta   90.00
_cell.angle_gamma   90.00
#
_symmetry.space_group_name_H-M   'P 1'
#
loop_
_entity.id
_entity.type
_entity.pdbx_description
1 polymer ?
#
loop_
_entity_poly.entity_id
_entity_poly.type
_entity_poly.pdbx_seq_one_letter_code
_entity_poly.pdbx_strand_id
1 'polypeptide(L)'
;MSAAARDGAAAVMAAQGDPEAQAAARASAREGLEAAREAMQQENAADRPDGNQRQGSPEARAAEREARAAERAAARPANETSEARDARRERARGRRWEAVRERTGAARPEELPDSARAELRTHARREARLRAIRQRAVAANDADTVARVDAAFEREDRRHDGALTAAAAQARGDEHPNENAAEGQAHAAEGGAE
;
A
#
# COMPACT_ATOMS: atom_id res chain seq x y z
N MET A 1 -18.08 13.27 -8.27
CA MET A 1 -18.24 14.51 -7.48
C MET A 1 -19.58 15.11 -7.83
N SER A 2 -20.52 15.16 -6.87
CA SER A 2 -21.83 15.79 -7.04
C SER A 2 -21.68 17.30 -7.25
N ALA A 3 -22.55 17.91 -8.08
CA ALA A 3 -22.59 19.34 -8.35
C ALA A 3 -22.70 20.17 -7.05
N ALA A 4 -23.46 19.69 -6.08
CA ALA A 4 -23.61 20.32 -4.76
C ALA A 4 -22.30 20.45 -3.97
N ALA A 5 -21.37 19.49 -4.13
CA ALA A 5 -20.08 19.54 -3.46
C ALA A 5 -19.12 20.56 -4.09
N ARG A 6 -19.30 20.87 -5.38
CA ARG A 6 -18.52 21.90 -6.08
C ARG A 6 -19.02 23.31 -5.74
N ASP A 7 -20.34 23.47 -5.64
CA ASP A 7 -20.95 24.75 -5.26
C ASP A 7 -20.65 25.14 -3.79
N GLY A 8 -20.62 24.16 -2.88
CA GLY A 8 -20.22 24.39 -1.49
C GLY A 8 -18.77 24.83 -1.31
N ALA A 9 -17.84 24.29 -2.12
CA ALA A 9 -16.44 24.68 -2.09
C ALA A 9 -16.21 26.10 -2.64
N ALA A 10 -16.97 26.50 -3.66
CA ALA A 10 -16.92 27.85 -4.23
C ALA A 10 -17.46 28.91 -3.25
N ALA A 11 -18.54 28.61 -2.52
CA ALA A 11 -19.11 29.51 -1.53
C ALA A 11 -18.18 29.77 -0.33
N VAL A 12 -17.44 28.74 0.14
CA VAL A 12 -16.45 28.89 1.23
C VAL A 12 -15.26 29.76 0.81
N MET A 13 -14.85 29.71 -0.46
CA MET A 13 -13.78 30.56 -0.99
C MET A 13 -14.24 32.00 -1.23
N ALA A 14 -15.52 32.22 -1.55
CA ALA A 14 -16.10 33.56 -1.72
C ALA A 14 -16.34 34.31 -0.40
N ALA A 15 -16.46 33.61 0.73
CA ALA A 15 -16.68 34.18 2.07
C ALA A 15 -15.36 34.53 2.82
N GLN A 16 -14.27 34.81 2.10
CA GLN A 16 -13.02 35.21 2.74
C GLN A 16 -13.14 36.63 3.33
N GLY A 17 -13.23 36.72 4.66
CA GLY A 17 -13.24 37.99 5.42
C GLY A 17 -14.33 38.09 6.49
N ASP A 18 -15.39 37.28 6.41
CA ASP A 18 -16.50 37.29 7.37
C ASP A 18 -16.65 35.92 8.07
N PRO A 19 -16.42 35.85 9.39
CA PRO A 19 -16.49 34.60 10.15
C PRO A 19 -17.91 34.03 10.25
N GLU A 20 -18.95 34.86 10.22
CA GLU A 20 -20.35 34.40 10.28
C GLU A 20 -20.77 33.79 8.93
N ALA A 21 -20.37 34.42 7.82
CA ALA A 21 -20.57 33.89 6.48
C ALA A 21 -19.83 32.55 6.25
N GLN A 22 -18.62 32.40 6.82
CA GLN A 22 -17.88 31.13 6.79
C GLN A 22 -18.53 30.04 7.64
N ALA A 23 -19.09 30.38 8.80
CA ALA A 23 -19.80 29.43 9.65
C ALA A 23 -21.06 28.90 8.95
N ALA A 24 -21.84 29.79 8.32
CA ALA A 24 -23.01 29.42 7.53
C ALA A 24 -22.63 28.53 6.33
N ALA A 25 -21.61 28.91 5.56
CA ALA A 25 -21.15 28.12 4.42
C ALA A 25 -20.65 26.72 4.81
N ARG A 26 -19.95 26.61 5.95
CA ARG A 26 -19.50 25.31 6.50
C ARG A 26 -20.66 24.45 7.01
N ALA A 27 -21.69 25.06 7.61
CA ALA A 27 -22.89 24.35 8.04
C ALA A 27 -23.64 23.75 6.85
N SER A 28 -23.88 24.53 5.79
CA SER A 28 -24.53 24.04 4.57
C SER A 28 -23.70 22.99 3.83
N ALA A 29 -22.36 23.12 3.83
CA ALA A 29 -21.48 22.10 3.25
C ALA A 29 -21.51 20.78 4.03
N ARG A 30 -21.64 20.83 5.36
CA ARG A 30 -21.79 19.63 6.21
C ARG A 30 -23.12 18.94 5.96
N GLU A 31 -24.21 19.71 5.90
CA GLU A 31 -25.55 19.19 5.61
C GLU A 31 -25.60 18.50 4.24
N GLY A 32 -24.99 19.11 3.21
CA GLY A 32 -24.87 18.49 1.88
C GLY A 32 -24.02 17.21 1.87
N LEU A 33 -22.99 17.12 2.72
CA LEU A 33 -22.17 15.92 2.88
C LEU A 33 -22.91 14.80 3.62
N GLU A 34 -23.71 15.13 4.63
CA GLU A 34 -24.56 14.17 5.35
C GLU A 34 -25.64 13.62 4.43
N ALA A 35 -26.34 14.48 3.67
CA ALA A 35 -27.32 14.04 2.68
C ALA A 35 -26.71 13.13 1.59
N ALA A 36 -25.51 13.46 1.10
CA ALA A 36 -24.79 12.60 0.15
C ALA A 36 -24.37 11.25 0.76
N ARG A 37 -24.02 11.25 2.05
CA ARG A 37 -23.66 10.03 2.79
C ARG A 37 -24.88 9.15 3.07
N GLU A 38 -26.04 9.74 3.34
CA GLU A 38 -27.31 9.02 3.49
C GLU A 38 -27.77 8.44 2.16
N ALA A 39 -27.69 9.19 1.06
CA ALA A 39 -28.00 8.68 -0.27
C ALA A 39 -27.12 7.48 -0.65
N MET A 40 -25.80 7.55 -0.42
CA MET A 40 -24.90 6.42 -0.64
C MET A 40 -25.18 5.24 0.30
N GLN A 41 -25.61 5.48 1.54
CA GLN A 41 -25.97 4.40 2.46
C GLN A 41 -27.28 3.72 2.05
N GLN A 42 -28.27 4.47 1.55
CA GLN A 42 -29.52 3.92 1.03
C GLN A 42 -29.29 3.12 -0.25
N GLU A 43 -28.46 3.62 -1.17
CA GLU A 43 -28.07 2.88 -2.38
C GLU A 43 -27.34 1.57 -2.03
N ASN A 44 -26.37 1.62 -1.11
CA ASN A 44 -25.68 0.41 -0.62
C ASN A 44 -26.58 -0.53 0.19
N ALA A 45 -27.67 -0.04 0.79
CA ALA A 45 -28.65 -0.86 1.49
C ALA A 45 -29.63 -1.53 0.52
N ALA A 46 -30.00 -0.84 -0.56
CA ALA A 46 -30.86 -1.38 -1.62
C ALA A 46 -30.14 -2.42 -2.49
N ASP A 47 -28.83 -2.28 -2.68
CA ASP A 47 -27.99 -3.23 -3.43
C ASP A 47 -27.41 -4.38 -2.59
N ARG A 48 -27.79 -4.48 -1.31
CA ARG A 48 -27.46 -5.67 -0.51
C ARG A 48 -28.46 -6.77 -0.84
N PRO A 49 -28.06 -7.86 -1.52
CA PRO A 49 -28.87 -9.06 -1.52
C PRO A 49 -29.06 -9.52 -0.08
N ASP A 50 -30.32 -9.80 0.27
CA ASP A 50 -30.82 -10.20 1.59
C ASP A 50 -30.38 -11.63 1.99
N GLY A 51 -29.10 -11.93 1.79
CA GLY A 51 -28.56 -13.27 1.73
C GLY A 51 -27.14 -13.38 2.27
N ASN A 52 -26.80 -12.65 3.34
CA ASN A 52 -25.57 -12.91 4.08
C ASN A 52 -25.83 -13.81 5.30
N GLN A 53 -26.49 -14.96 5.07
CA GLN A 53 -26.26 -16.14 5.90
C GLN A 53 -24.89 -16.72 5.54
N ARG A 54 -23.82 -16.03 5.96
CA ARG A 54 -22.45 -16.56 6.00
C ARG A 54 -22.28 -17.60 7.11
N GLN A 55 -23.29 -18.45 7.31
CA GLN A 55 -23.34 -19.54 8.26
C GLN A 55 -23.63 -20.84 7.48
N GLY A 56 -22.74 -21.20 6.55
CA GLY A 56 -22.71 -22.58 6.07
C GLY A 56 -22.48 -23.51 7.27
N SER A 57 -23.19 -24.65 7.29
CA SER A 57 -23.01 -25.68 8.32
C SER A 57 -21.51 -26.01 8.47
N PRO A 58 -21.06 -26.51 9.64
CA PRO A 58 -19.68 -26.96 9.81
C PRO A 58 -19.22 -27.90 8.67
N GLU A 59 -20.14 -28.72 8.15
CA GLU A 59 -19.93 -29.61 7.01
C GLU A 59 -19.73 -28.87 5.69
N ALA A 60 -20.53 -27.85 5.38
CA ALA A 60 -20.32 -27.02 4.19
C ALA A 60 -18.95 -26.31 4.21
N ARG A 61 -18.52 -25.87 5.39
CA ARG A 61 -17.17 -25.30 5.59
C ARG A 61 -16.07 -26.35 5.49
N ALA A 62 -16.30 -27.58 5.94
CA ALA A 62 -15.36 -28.68 5.80
C ALA A 62 -15.22 -29.09 4.33
N ALA A 63 -16.33 -29.23 3.60
CA ALA A 63 -16.36 -29.52 2.17
C ALA A 63 -15.67 -28.42 1.36
N GLU A 64 -15.90 -27.14 1.68
CA GLU A 64 -15.20 -26.04 1.02
C GLU A 64 -13.68 -26.06 1.31
N ARG A 65 -13.27 -26.40 2.53
CA ARG A 65 -11.85 -26.56 2.89
C ARG A 65 -11.22 -27.73 2.14
N GLU A 66 -11.93 -28.85 2.03
CA GLU A 66 -11.49 -30.04 1.32
C GLU A 66 -11.39 -29.78 -0.18
N ALA A 67 -12.38 -29.12 -0.80
CA ALA A 67 -12.34 -28.70 -2.19
C ALA A 67 -11.13 -27.78 -2.47
N ARG A 68 -10.87 -26.78 -1.61
CA ARG A 68 -9.68 -25.92 -1.71
C ARG A 68 -8.37 -26.66 -1.44
N ALA A 69 -8.39 -27.78 -0.72
CA ALA A 69 -7.22 -28.62 -0.50
C ALA A 69 -6.95 -29.50 -1.72
N ALA A 70 -7.99 -30.07 -2.32
CA ALA A 70 -7.93 -30.84 -3.55
C ALA A 70 -7.50 -29.97 -4.74
N GLU A 71 -8.04 -28.76 -4.88
CA GLU A 71 -7.61 -27.78 -5.89
C GLU A 71 -6.13 -27.43 -5.73
N ARG A 72 -5.67 -27.22 -4.50
CA ARG A 72 -4.25 -27.00 -4.20
C ARG A 72 -3.36 -28.22 -4.47
N ALA A 73 -3.89 -29.42 -4.29
CA ALA A 73 -3.19 -30.66 -4.63
C ALA A 73 -3.10 -30.84 -6.16
N ALA A 74 -4.17 -30.54 -6.90
CA ALA A 74 -4.23 -30.62 -8.36
C ALA A 74 -3.33 -29.57 -9.05
N ALA A 75 -3.17 -28.38 -8.46
CA ALA A 75 -2.26 -27.36 -8.95
C ALA A 75 -0.77 -27.67 -8.67
N ARG A 76 -0.44 -28.77 -7.96
CA ARG A 76 0.95 -29.19 -7.78
C ARG A 76 1.47 -29.86 -9.06
N PRO A 77 2.69 -29.55 -9.51
CA PRO A 77 3.35 -30.39 -10.50
C PRO A 77 3.47 -31.80 -9.93
N ALA A 78 2.89 -32.78 -10.65
CA ALA A 78 2.67 -34.14 -10.17
C ALA A 78 3.94 -34.87 -9.67
N ASN A 79 5.13 -34.37 -10.04
CA ASN A 79 6.42 -35.01 -9.79
C ASN A 79 7.41 -34.15 -8.97
N GLU A 80 6.98 -33.07 -8.30
CA GLU A 80 7.89 -32.26 -7.47
C GLU A 80 8.04 -32.85 -6.05
N THR A 81 9.23 -33.40 -5.76
CA THR A 81 9.62 -33.82 -4.41
C THR A 81 9.68 -32.63 -3.44
N SER A 82 9.55 -32.88 -2.13
CA SER A 82 9.73 -31.86 -1.10
C SER A 82 11.10 -31.18 -1.19
N GLU A 83 12.15 -31.96 -1.43
CA GLU A 83 13.52 -31.46 -1.60
C GLU A 83 13.67 -30.54 -2.81
N ALA A 84 13.11 -30.92 -3.97
CA ALA A 84 13.13 -30.08 -5.17
C ALA A 84 12.43 -28.74 -4.92
N ARG A 85 11.33 -28.77 -4.17
CA ARG A 85 10.56 -27.58 -3.78
C ARG A 85 11.35 -26.66 -2.86
N ASP A 86 12.01 -27.23 -1.85
CA ASP A 86 12.80 -26.46 -0.89
C ASP A 86 14.05 -25.89 -1.55
N ALA A 87 14.72 -26.65 -2.42
CA ALA A 87 15.82 -26.14 -3.24
C ALA A 87 15.37 -25.01 -4.20
N ARG A 88 14.16 -25.08 -4.75
CA ARG A 88 13.59 -23.99 -5.56
C ARG A 88 13.33 -22.74 -4.71
N ARG A 89 12.75 -22.91 -3.51
CA ARG A 89 12.49 -21.81 -2.56
C ARG A 89 13.78 -21.16 -2.11
N GLU A 90 14.80 -21.96 -1.81
CA GLU A 90 16.10 -21.48 -1.36
C GLU A 90 16.78 -20.65 -2.45
N ARG A 91 16.81 -21.16 -3.69
CA ARG A 91 17.33 -20.39 -4.83
C ARG A 91 16.55 -19.09 -5.07
N ALA A 92 15.23 -19.11 -4.88
CA ALA A 92 14.42 -17.90 -5.00
C ALA A 92 14.69 -16.90 -3.87
N ARG A 93 14.91 -17.37 -2.63
CA ARG A 93 15.34 -16.54 -1.51
C ARG A 93 16.72 -15.92 -1.77
N GLY A 94 17.68 -16.71 -2.24
CA GLY A 94 19.01 -16.25 -2.60
C GLY A 94 18.99 -15.12 -3.63
N ARG A 95 18.29 -15.30 -4.75
CA ARG A 95 18.15 -14.24 -5.78
C ARG A 95 17.49 -12.97 -5.27
N ARG A 96 16.43 -13.11 -4.45
CA ARG A 96 15.75 -11.96 -3.84
C ARG A 96 16.69 -11.21 -2.89
N TRP A 97 17.47 -11.94 -2.10
CA TRP A 97 18.44 -11.34 -1.18
C TRP A 97 19.58 -10.64 -1.92
N GLU A 98 20.10 -11.24 -2.99
CA GLU A 98 21.15 -10.66 -3.82
C GLU A 98 20.72 -9.30 -4.38
N ALA A 99 19.52 -9.19 -4.94
CA ALA A 99 18.97 -7.91 -5.41
C ALA A 99 18.84 -6.85 -4.30
N VAL A 100 18.45 -7.25 -3.09
CA VAL A 100 18.38 -6.34 -1.93
C VAL A 100 19.77 -5.90 -1.50
N ARG A 101 20.73 -6.82 -1.44
CA ARG A 101 22.13 -6.55 -1.10
C ARG A 101 22.75 -5.58 -2.10
N GLU A 102 22.62 -5.83 -3.40
CA GLU A 102 23.17 -4.95 -4.46
C GLU A 102 22.69 -3.51 -4.32
N ARG A 103 21.43 -3.34 -3.91
CA ARG A 103 20.81 -2.02 -3.81
C ARG A 103 21.08 -1.31 -2.49
N THR A 104 21.13 -2.05 -1.39
CA THR A 104 21.26 -1.47 -0.04
C THR A 104 22.69 -1.45 0.45
N GLY A 105 23.57 -2.31 -0.08
CA GLY A 105 24.93 -2.52 0.40
C GLY A 105 25.05 -3.41 1.64
N ALA A 106 23.93 -3.86 2.22
CA ALA A 106 23.95 -4.67 3.44
C ALA A 106 24.50 -6.08 3.20
N ALA A 107 25.51 -6.49 3.99
CA ALA A 107 26.08 -7.83 3.87
C ALA A 107 25.12 -8.88 4.45
N ARG A 108 24.35 -8.53 5.49
CA ARG A 108 23.40 -9.42 6.15
C ARG A 108 22.01 -8.79 6.30
N PRO A 109 20.93 -9.59 6.38
CA PRO A 109 19.57 -9.07 6.57
C PRO A 109 19.39 -8.25 7.86
N GLU A 110 20.15 -8.56 8.90
CA GLU A 110 20.08 -7.85 10.19
C GLU A 110 20.69 -6.45 10.13
N GLU A 111 21.61 -6.22 9.18
CA GLU A 111 22.26 -4.93 8.93
C GLU A 111 21.35 -3.97 8.14
N LEU A 112 20.18 -4.44 7.68
CA LEU A 112 19.24 -3.58 7.00
C LEU A 112 18.61 -2.55 7.97
N PRO A 113 18.53 -1.28 7.55
CA PRO A 113 17.79 -0.26 8.29
C PRO A 113 16.35 -0.71 8.57
N ASP A 114 15.78 -0.30 9.71
CA ASP A 114 14.40 -0.65 10.08
C ASP A 114 13.38 -0.22 9.01
N SER A 115 13.60 0.94 8.40
CA SER A 115 12.79 1.45 7.28
C SER A 115 12.83 0.53 6.06
N ALA A 116 14.00 0.02 5.68
CA ALA A 116 14.16 -0.95 4.60
C ALA A 116 13.49 -2.29 4.93
N ARG A 117 13.63 -2.78 6.16
CA ARG A 117 12.95 -4.01 6.62
C ARG A 117 11.43 -3.86 6.63
N ALA A 118 10.92 -2.70 7.04
CA ALA A 118 9.49 -2.40 7.00
C ALA A 118 8.95 -2.34 5.56
N GLU A 119 9.72 -1.76 4.64
CA GLU A 119 9.37 -1.69 3.23
C GLU A 119 9.31 -3.09 2.59
N LEU A 120 10.29 -3.96 2.85
CA LEU A 120 10.28 -5.36 2.37
C LEU A 120 9.01 -6.12 2.81
N ARG A 121 8.60 -5.95 4.08
CA ARG A 121 7.36 -6.56 4.60
C ARG A 121 6.12 -5.99 3.92
N THR A 122 6.10 -4.68 3.70
CA THR A 122 4.97 -3.99 3.05
C THR A 122 4.81 -4.42 1.60
N HIS A 123 5.91 -4.42 0.85
CA HIS A 123 5.95 -4.88 -0.54
C HIS A 123 5.48 -6.34 -0.65
N ALA A 124 6.00 -7.25 0.19
CA ALA A 124 5.58 -8.65 0.18
C ALA A 124 4.06 -8.83 0.41
N ARG A 125 3.45 -8.03 1.30
CA ARG A 125 2.00 -8.06 1.55
C ARG A 125 1.21 -7.56 0.34
N ARG A 126 1.66 -6.48 -0.29
CA ARG A 126 1.01 -5.90 -1.47
C ARG A 126 1.13 -6.83 -2.67
N GLU A 127 2.32 -7.39 -2.90
CA GLU A 127 2.58 -8.40 -3.92
C GLU A 127 1.66 -9.61 -3.74
N ALA A 128 1.54 -10.14 -2.52
CA ALA A 128 0.64 -11.26 -2.22
C ALA A 128 -0.83 -10.94 -2.53
N ARG A 129 -1.28 -9.71 -2.21
CA ARG A 129 -2.64 -9.26 -2.53
C ARG A 129 -2.86 -9.18 -4.04
N LEU A 130 -1.94 -8.56 -4.79
CA LEU A 130 -2.02 -8.47 -6.24
C LEU A 130 -2.03 -9.87 -6.89
N ARG A 131 -1.19 -10.80 -6.39
CA ARG A 131 -1.16 -12.20 -6.86
C ARG A 131 -2.50 -12.89 -6.65
N ALA A 132 -3.13 -12.70 -5.49
CA ALA A 132 -4.44 -13.27 -5.21
C ALA A 132 -5.55 -12.71 -6.13
N ILE A 133 -5.53 -11.41 -6.42
CA ILE A 133 -6.48 -10.79 -7.36
C ILE A 133 -6.25 -11.33 -8.77
N ARG A 134 -4.99 -11.38 -9.22
CA ARG A 134 -4.62 -11.92 -10.53
C ARG A 134 -5.08 -13.36 -10.71
N GLN A 135 -4.85 -14.23 -9.71
CA GLN A 135 -5.29 -15.63 -9.75
C GLN A 135 -6.81 -15.76 -9.91
N ARG A 136 -7.58 -14.94 -9.20
CA ARG A 136 -9.05 -14.91 -9.33
C ARG A 136 -9.48 -14.41 -10.71
N ALA A 137 -8.85 -13.37 -11.23
CA ALA A 137 -9.14 -12.84 -12.55
C ALA A 137 -8.84 -13.85 -13.66
N VAL A 138 -7.71 -14.56 -13.57
CA VAL A 138 -7.36 -15.66 -14.49
C VAL A 138 -8.41 -16.78 -14.42
N ALA A 139 -8.80 -17.22 -13.22
CA ALA A 139 -9.83 -18.25 -13.07
C ALA A 139 -11.20 -17.82 -13.64
N ALA A 140 -11.51 -16.52 -13.62
CA ALA A 140 -12.73 -15.94 -14.19
C ALA A 140 -12.61 -15.58 -15.67
N ASN A 141 -11.45 -15.82 -16.32
CA ASN A 141 -11.14 -15.35 -17.68
C ASN A 141 -11.32 -13.83 -17.88
N ASP A 142 -11.11 -13.03 -16.84
CA ASP A 142 -11.19 -11.56 -16.90
C ASP A 142 -9.83 -10.97 -17.31
N ALA A 143 -9.62 -10.86 -18.62
CA ALA A 143 -8.37 -10.37 -19.21
C ALA A 143 -8.08 -8.91 -18.84
N ASP A 144 -9.11 -8.06 -18.73
CA ASP A 144 -8.95 -6.65 -18.41
C ASP A 144 -8.46 -6.45 -16.97
N THR A 145 -8.97 -7.24 -16.03
CA THR A 145 -8.47 -7.21 -14.65
C THR A 145 -7.06 -7.78 -14.56
N VAL A 146 -6.72 -8.83 -15.33
CA VAL A 146 -5.34 -9.33 -15.39
C VAL A 146 -4.39 -8.23 -15.86
N ALA A 147 -4.68 -7.56 -16.97
CA ALA A 147 -3.84 -6.48 -17.50
C ALA A 147 -3.68 -5.31 -16.50
N ARG A 148 -4.78 -4.92 -15.83
CA ARG A 148 -4.74 -3.87 -14.79
C ARG A 148 -3.88 -4.25 -13.59
N VAL A 149 -3.95 -5.52 -13.17
CA VAL A 149 -3.14 -6.03 -12.05
C VAL A 149 -1.67 -6.17 -12.45
N ASP A 150 -1.38 -6.60 -13.68
CA ASP A 150 -0.01 -6.68 -14.20
C ASP A 150 0.63 -5.27 -14.24
N ALA A 151 -0.09 -4.25 -14.71
CA ALA A 151 0.38 -2.86 -14.62
C ALA A 151 0.52 -2.36 -13.16
N ALA A 152 -0.28 -2.90 -12.23
CA ALA A 152 -0.15 -2.57 -10.82
C ALA A 152 1.08 -3.22 -10.17
N PHE A 153 1.49 -4.42 -10.61
CA PHE A 153 2.76 -5.02 -10.20
C PHE A 153 3.93 -4.13 -10.58
N GLU A 154 4.02 -3.71 -11.84
CA GLU A 154 5.13 -2.86 -12.30
C GLU A 154 5.21 -1.51 -11.56
N ARG A 155 4.06 -0.95 -11.17
CA ARG A 155 4.02 0.27 -10.35
C ARG A 155 4.49 0.01 -8.91
N GLU A 156 4.06 -1.10 -8.31
CA GLU A 156 4.50 -1.46 -6.96
C GLU A 156 5.99 -1.80 -6.92
N ASP A 157 6.52 -2.47 -7.94
CA ASP A 157 7.95 -2.78 -8.06
C ASP A 157 8.79 -1.50 -8.16
N ARG A 158 8.40 -0.55 -9.02
CA ARG A 158 9.08 0.76 -9.10
C ARG A 158 9.02 1.55 -7.80
N ARG A 159 7.86 1.54 -7.13
CA ARG A 159 7.69 2.22 -5.83
C ARG A 159 8.53 1.57 -4.74
N HIS A 160 8.58 0.24 -4.72
CA HIS A 160 9.40 -0.53 -3.80
C HIS A 160 10.90 -0.25 -4.00
N ASP A 161 11.36 -0.28 -5.25
CA ASP A 161 12.74 0.01 -5.63
C ASP A 161 13.18 1.41 -5.20
N GLY A 162 12.32 2.40 -5.43
CA GLY A 162 12.55 3.78 -4.97
C GLY A 162 12.60 3.89 -3.45
N ALA A 163 11.68 3.23 -2.74
CA ALA A 163 11.62 3.24 -1.28
C ALA A 163 12.83 2.55 -0.64
N LEU A 164 13.30 1.42 -1.19
CA LEU A 164 14.52 0.75 -0.73
C LEU A 164 15.76 1.62 -0.93
N THR A 165 15.87 2.27 -2.09
CA THR A 165 16.97 3.18 -2.38
C THR A 165 16.99 4.37 -1.41
N ALA A 166 15.82 4.97 -1.16
CA ALA A 166 15.68 6.07 -0.20
C ALA A 166 16.03 5.64 1.23
N ALA A 167 15.54 4.48 1.68
CA ALA A 167 15.84 3.95 3.01
C ALA A 167 17.35 3.68 3.20
N ALA A 168 18.02 3.15 2.18
CA ALA A 168 19.46 2.93 2.21
C ALA A 168 20.25 4.25 2.22
N ALA A 169 19.79 5.27 1.48
CA ALA A 169 20.43 6.59 1.48
C ALA A 169 20.25 7.32 2.83
N GLN A 170 19.07 7.24 3.43
CA GLN A 170 18.78 7.83 4.75
C GLN A 170 19.69 7.25 5.84
N ALA A 171 19.84 5.93 5.89
CA ALA A 171 20.70 5.28 6.88
C ALA A 171 22.16 5.76 6.79
N ARG A 172 22.68 5.99 5.57
CA ARG A 172 24.03 6.55 5.37
C ARG A 172 24.13 8.03 5.76
N GLY A 173 23.05 8.79 5.60
CA GLY A 173 23.00 10.21 6.00
C GLY A 173 22.90 10.38 7.52
N ASP A 174 22.19 9.48 8.20
CA ASP A 174 22.04 9.49 9.66
C ASP A 174 23.34 9.08 10.39
N GLU A 175 24.21 8.28 9.76
CA GLU A 175 25.54 7.92 10.27
C GLU A 175 26.56 9.07 10.17
N HIS A 176 26.29 10.08 9.34
CA HIS A 176 27.12 11.29 9.20
C HIS A 176 26.28 12.55 9.45
N PRO A 177 25.85 12.81 10.71
CA PRO A 177 25.30 14.12 11.05
C PRO A 177 26.38 15.15 10.75
N ASN A 178 26.10 16.08 9.84
CA ASN A 178 27.03 17.09 9.37
C ASN A 178 27.68 17.86 10.54
N GLU A 179 28.90 17.48 10.91
CA GLU A 179 29.65 18.06 12.04
C GLU A 179 29.97 19.56 11.83
N ASN A 180 29.83 20.06 10.60
CA ASN A 180 30.07 21.46 10.25
C ASN A 180 28.89 22.40 10.52
N ALA A 181 27.75 21.91 11.02
CA ALA A 181 26.60 22.78 11.31
C ALA A 181 26.78 23.64 12.59
N ALA A 182 27.74 23.31 13.47
CA ALA A 182 27.95 24.00 14.74
C ALA A 182 29.02 25.13 14.68
N GLU A 183 29.91 25.14 13.68
CA GLU A 183 31.02 26.11 13.63
C GLU A 183 30.68 27.40 12.86
N GLY A 184 29.57 27.43 12.10
CA GLY A 184 29.16 28.59 11.30
C GLY A 184 28.56 29.77 12.07
N GLN A 185 28.40 29.68 13.40
CA GLN A 185 27.73 30.72 14.21
C GLN A 185 28.67 31.54 15.12
N ALA A 186 29.99 31.32 15.08
CA ALA A 186 30.93 31.99 15.99
C ALA A 186 31.74 33.17 15.40
N HIS A 187 31.66 33.48 14.10
CA HIS A 187 32.54 34.50 13.47
C HIS A 187 31.80 35.60 12.68
N ALA A 188 30.79 36.22 13.28
CA ALA A 188 30.14 37.40 12.69
C ALA A 188 29.96 38.58 13.68
N ALA A 189 30.80 38.69 14.71
CA ALA A 189 30.68 39.75 15.71
C ALA A 189 32.01 40.34 16.20
N GLU A 190 33.06 40.41 15.38
CA GLU A 190 34.21 41.28 15.64
C GLU A 190 34.72 41.87 14.32
N GLY A 191 34.38 43.13 14.07
CA GLY A 191 34.78 43.84 12.85
C GLY A 191 33.96 45.08 12.59
N GLY A 192 33.91 46.00 13.55
CA GLY A 192 33.16 47.24 13.44
C GLY A 192 33.67 48.29 14.44
N ALA A 193 34.98 48.53 14.44
CA ALA A 193 35.58 49.72 15.02
C ALA A 193 36.35 50.42 13.92
N GLU A 194 35.83 51.56 13.48
CA GLU A 194 36.54 52.83 13.26
C GLU A 194 35.53 53.92 12.90
#